data_AF-A0A7S1H8E1-F1
#
_entry.id   AF-A0A7S1H8E1-F1
#
_cell.length_a   1.000
_cell.length_b   1.000
_cell.length_c   1.000
_cell.angle_alpha   90.00
_cell.angle_beta   90.00
_cell.angle_gamma   90.00
#
_symmetry.space_group_name_H-M   'P 1'
#
loop_
_entity.id
_entity.type
_entity.pdbx_description
1 polymer ?
#
loop_
_entity_poly.entity_id
_entity_poly.type
_entity_poly.pdbx_seq_one_letter_code
_entity_poly.pdbx_strand_id
1 'polypeptide(L)'
;APPPSPFASLIDQAVTFRNQSAIKLLQQELTSPSRRPLLSFITILRNDDYGGRLLPRFQAYLSSLAVHTTILHPVATELVVVEWDPPADSPSLRTAVSWPDTLQDVTLITVSADAVAALECHGHQYLFMNIGARASRGDYVFVTNADVIPSRALIAALAQPGLLRRDCFYRADRVDVVGAHTGPLGAWAA
;
A
#
# COMPACT_ATOMS: atom_id res chain seq x y z
N ALA A 1 11.08 6.06 -32.11
CA ALA A 1 10.87 5.96 -30.66
C ALA A 1 9.38 5.74 -30.41
N PRO A 2 8.97 4.90 -29.43
CA PRO A 2 7.58 4.86 -29.04
C PRO A 2 7.14 6.24 -28.53
N PRO A 3 5.88 6.65 -28.74
CA PRO A 3 5.38 7.91 -28.19
C PRO A 3 5.51 7.90 -26.66
N PRO A 4 5.71 9.06 -26.01
CA PRO A 4 5.73 9.15 -24.56
C PRO A 4 4.43 8.55 -24.03
N SER A 5 4.57 7.68 -23.03
CA SER A 5 3.42 7.04 -22.38
C SER A 5 2.46 8.14 -21.89
N PRO A 6 1.15 8.07 -22.21
CA PRO A 6 0.16 9.01 -21.67
C PRO A 6 0.12 8.98 -20.14
N PHE A 7 0.74 7.97 -19.52
CA PHE A 7 0.85 7.81 -18.08
C PHE A 7 2.03 8.56 -17.45
N ALA A 8 2.99 9.07 -18.23
CA ALA A 8 4.12 9.82 -17.69
C ALA A 8 3.64 11.16 -17.08
N SER A 9 2.79 11.89 -17.80
CA SER A 9 2.20 13.14 -17.31
C SER A 9 1.32 12.96 -16.08
N LEU A 10 0.72 11.77 -15.90
CA LEU A 10 -0.07 11.45 -14.71
C LEU A 10 0.78 11.24 -13.46
N ILE A 11 1.98 10.68 -13.62
CA ILE A 11 2.96 10.60 -12.53
C ILE A 11 3.44 11.99 -12.14
N ASP A 12 3.61 12.89 -13.12
CA ASP A 12 4.03 14.27 -12.88
C ASP A 12 2.94 15.11 -12.19
N GLN A 13 1.66 14.82 -12.46
CA GLN A 13 0.51 15.47 -11.80
C GLN A 13 0.22 14.89 -10.40
N ALA A 14 0.78 13.72 -10.08
CA ALA A 14 0.50 13.02 -8.85
C ALA A 14 1.18 13.71 -7.65
N VAL A 15 0.37 14.12 -6.66
CA VAL A 15 0.90 14.69 -5.43
C VAL A 15 1.44 13.56 -4.56
N THR A 16 2.75 13.58 -4.28
CA THR A 16 3.41 12.57 -3.46
C THR A 16 3.61 13.02 -2.02
N PHE A 17 3.15 12.22 -1.06
CA PHE A 17 3.52 12.34 0.34
C PHE A 17 4.52 11.27 0.76
N ARG A 18 5.45 11.60 1.68
CA ARG A 18 6.23 10.61 2.43
C ARG A 18 6.14 10.81 3.94
N ASN A 19 5.76 9.75 4.66
CA ASN A 19 5.81 9.71 6.12
C ASN A 19 7.24 9.34 6.58
N GLN A 20 7.88 10.14 7.43
CA GLN A 20 9.25 9.92 7.95
C GLN A 20 9.30 9.58 9.45
N SER A 21 8.16 9.23 10.04
CA SER A 21 7.97 9.22 11.50
C SER A 21 8.42 7.92 12.17
N ALA A 22 9.70 7.54 12.05
CA ALA A 22 10.29 6.48 12.89
C ALA A 22 11.81 6.66 13.12
N ILE A 23 12.31 7.88 12.96
CA ILE A 23 13.74 8.14 13.04
C ILE A 23 14.21 8.41 14.49
N LYS A 24 13.32 8.68 15.46
CA LYS A 24 13.76 9.22 16.76
C LYS A 24 14.16 8.22 17.87
N LEU A 25 13.98 6.90 17.70
CA LEU A 25 14.26 5.94 18.80
C LEU A 25 15.11 4.69 18.43
N LEU A 26 15.61 4.58 17.20
CA LEU A 26 16.61 3.57 16.80
C LEU A 26 17.84 4.20 16.13
N GLN A 27 18.01 5.51 16.28
CA GLN A 27 19.02 6.31 15.56
C GLN A 27 20.45 6.24 16.13
N GLN A 28 20.72 5.41 17.14
CA GLN A 28 22.08 5.29 17.69
C GLN A 28 22.88 4.06 17.24
N GLU A 29 22.33 3.13 16.44
CA GLU A 29 23.15 2.02 15.90
C GLU A 29 23.01 1.68 14.40
N LEU A 30 22.19 2.38 13.60
CA LEU A 30 22.10 2.10 12.16
C LEU A 30 22.14 3.37 11.31
N THR A 31 23.27 4.07 11.30
CA THR A 31 23.63 4.94 10.17
C THR A 31 24.02 4.07 8.98
N SER A 32 23.02 3.68 8.20
CA SER A 32 23.23 3.24 6.82
C SER A 32 22.34 4.09 5.91
N PRO A 33 22.79 4.49 4.72
CA PRO A 33 21.95 5.20 3.76
C PRO A 33 20.69 4.38 3.53
N SER A 34 19.55 5.06 3.42
CA SER A 34 18.21 4.48 3.18
C SER A 34 18.27 3.24 2.30
N ARG A 35 18.30 2.06 2.93
CA ARG A 35 18.43 0.78 2.23
C ARG A 35 17.19 0.65 1.36
N ARG A 36 17.37 0.33 0.08
CA ARG A 36 16.22 0.06 -0.81
C ARG A 36 15.31 -0.97 -0.14
N PRO A 37 13.97 -0.75 -0.10
CA PRO A 37 13.05 -1.75 0.41
C PRO A 37 13.23 -3.07 -0.34
N LEU A 38 13.05 -4.19 0.35
CA LEU A 38 12.94 -5.48 -0.33
C LEU A 38 11.60 -5.55 -1.09
N LEU A 39 10.52 -5.11 -0.43
CA LEU A 39 9.15 -5.23 -0.91
C LEU A 39 8.44 -3.89 -0.90
N SER A 40 7.77 -3.60 -2.02
CA SER A 40 6.82 -2.51 -2.16
C SER A 40 5.40 -3.04 -2.16
N PHE A 41 4.67 -2.81 -1.08
CA PHE A 41 3.23 -3.05 -1.07
C PHE A 41 2.56 -1.95 -1.86
N ILE A 42 1.80 -2.32 -2.89
CA ILE A 42 1.07 -1.38 -3.73
C ILE A 42 -0.40 -1.65 -3.56
N THR A 43 -1.13 -0.61 -3.19
CA THR A 43 -2.58 -0.65 -3.12
C THR A 43 -3.17 0.62 -3.67
N ILE A 44 -4.43 0.55 -4.07
CA ILE A 44 -5.19 1.70 -4.55
C ILE A 44 -6.53 1.73 -3.87
N LEU A 45 -7.08 2.92 -3.76
CA LEU A 45 -8.44 3.12 -3.32
C LEU A 45 -8.98 4.44 -3.85
N ARG A 46 -10.29 4.58 -3.84
CA ARG A 46 -10.97 5.87 -3.84
C ARG A 46 -11.44 6.07 -2.41
N ASN A 47 -11.24 7.25 -1.82
CA ASN A 47 -11.66 7.49 -0.44
C ASN A 47 -13.18 7.69 -0.35
N ASP A 48 -13.92 6.66 -0.75
CA ASP A 48 -15.36 6.54 -0.68
C ASP A 48 -15.72 5.29 0.14
N ASP A 49 -16.98 4.88 0.10
CA ASP A 49 -17.45 3.68 0.80
C ASP A 49 -17.51 2.44 -0.10
N TYR A 50 -16.64 2.33 -1.12
CA TYR A 50 -16.64 1.20 -2.05
C TYR A 50 -16.52 -0.15 -1.31
N GLY A 51 -17.44 -1.07 -1.62
CA GLY A 51 -17.54 -2.37 -0.97
C GLY A 51 -17.96 -2.32 0.50
N GLY A 52 -18.40 -1.15 1.00
CA GLY A 52 -18.86 -0.93 2.36
C GLY A 52 -17.72 -0.81 3.37
N ARG A 53 -17.81 0.21 4.23
CA ARG A 53 -16.84 0.50 5.31
C ARG A 53 -15.38 0.44 4.85
N LEU A 54 -15.05 1.02 3.71
CA LEU A 54 -13.71 0.90 3.11
C LEU A 54 -12.61 1.43 4.02
N LEU A 55 -12.78 2.64 4.57
CA LEU A 55 -11.78 3.25 5.45
C LEU A 55 -11.46 2.38 6.69
N PRO A 56 -12.44 1.86 7.46
CA PRO A 56 -12.17 0.90 8.52
C PRO A 56 -11.42 -0.36 8.07
N ARG A 57 -11.74 -0.90 6.89
CA ARG A 57 -11.05 -2.07 6.33
C ARG A 57 -9.61 -1.74 5.93
N PHE A 58 -9.39 -0.57 5.34
CA PHE A 58 -8.06 -0.07 5.02
C PHE A 58 -7.24 0.24 6.28
N GLN A 59 -7.86 0.77 7.34
CA GLN A 59 -7.19 0.94 8.63
C GLN A 59 -6.73 -0.41 9.20
N ALA A 60 -7.55 -1.47 9.10
CA ALA A 60 -7.17 -2.82 9.51
C ALA A 60 -5.99 -3.35 8.66
N TYR A 61 -5.99 -3.10 7.35
CA TYR A 61 -4.86 -3.39 6.47
C TYR A 61 -3.59 -2.67 6.93
N LEU A 62 -3.62 -1.35 7.17
CA LEU A 62 -2.47 -0.57 7.62
C LEU A 62 -1.91 -1.11 8.94
N SER A 63 -2.77 -1.31 9.93
CA SER A 63 -2.38 -1.80 11.25
C SER A 63 -1.78 -3.21 11.18
N SER A 64 -2.38 -4.12 10.41
CA SER A 64 -1.87 -5.47 10.26
C SER A 64 -0.55 -5.50 9.51
N LEU A 65 -0.44 -4.76 8.40
CA LEU A 65 0.80 -4.66 7.64
C LEU A 65 1.94 -4.16 8.52
N ALA A 66 1.70 -3.09 9.28
CA ALA A 66 2.69 -2.52 10.19
C ALA A 66 3.19 -3.54 11.21
N VAL A 67 2.28 -4.25 11.88
CA VAL A 67 2.65 -5.29 12.86
C VAL A 67 3.42 -6.43 12.20
N HIS A 68 2.96 -6.90 11.04
CA HIS A 68 3.58 -8.04 10.36
C HIS A 68 4.99 -7.73 9.86
N THR A 69 5.23 -6.55 9.27
CA THR A 69 6.52 -6.21 8.64
C THR A 69 7.53 -5.60 9.61
N THR A 70 7.11 -5.14 10.79
CA THR A 70 8.02 -4.48 11.75
C THR A 70 8.21 -5.23 13.06
N ILE A 71 7.17 -5.91 13.56
CA ILE A 71 7.22 -6.59 14.86
C ILE A 71 7.44 -8.08 14.65
N LEU A 72 6.58 -8.72 13.85
CA LEU A 72 6.58 -10.19 13.74
C LEU A 72 7.68 -10.71 12.81
N HIS A 73 7.86 -10.03 11.67
CA HIS A 73 8.82 -10.42 10.64
C HIS A 73 9.49 -9.15 10.08
N PRO A 74 10.49 -8.58 10.79
CA PRO A 74 11.17 -7.37 10.35
C PRO A 74 11.73 -7.48 8.93
N VAL A 75 11.14 -6.73 8.00
CA VAL A 75 11.55 -6.67 6.59
C VAL A 75 11.49 -5.23 6.10
N ALA A 76 12.52 -4.81 5.36
CA ALA A 76 12.56 -3.48 4.76
C ALA A 76 11.44 -3.37 3.72
N THR A 77 10.43 -2.55 4.02
CA THR A 77 9.21 -2.43 3.23
C THR A 77 8.86 -0.98 2.97
N GLU A 78 8.20 -0.75 1.85
CA GLU A 78 7.46 0.48 1.61
C GLU A 78 5.99 0.17 1.31
N LEU A 79 5.11 1.09 1.65
CA LEU A 79 3.71 1.08 1.25
C LEU A 79 3.47 2.21 0.27
N VAL A 80 3.06 1.87 -0.95
CA VAL A 80 2.62 2.81 -1.99
C VAL A 80 1.10 2.74 -2.08
N VAL A 81 0.44 3.87 -1.85
CA VAL A 81 -1.02 4.00 -1.94
C VAL A 81 -1.36 4.97 -3.05
N VAL A 82 -2.17 4.56 -4.01
CA VAL A 82 -2.73 5.47 -5.03
C VAL A 82 -4.19 5.75 -4.72
N GLU A 83 -4.46 6.96 -4.25
CA GLU A 83 -5.81 7.50 -4.11
C GLU A 83 -6.23 8.10 -5.46
N TRP A 84 -7.28 7.56 -6.08
CA TRP A 84 -7.75 8.04 -7.38
C TRP A 84 -9.14 8.63 -7.27
N ASP A 85 -9.36 9.74 -7.99
CA ASP A 85 -10.63 10.46 -8.05
C ASP A 85 -11.29 10.63 -6.65
N PRO A 86 -10.56 11.18 -5.67
CA PRO A 86 -11.09 11.30 -4.31
C PRO A 86 -12.35 12.18 -4.31
N PRO A 87 -13.40 11.83 -3.54
CA PRO A 87 -14.58 12.68 -3.43
C PRO A 87 -14.22 14.06 -2.87
N ALA A 88 -14.66 15.14 -3.53
CA ALA A 88 -14.31 16.51 -3.17
C ALA A 88 -14.74 16.91 -1.74
N ASP A 89 -15.84 16.33 -1.26
CA ASP A 89 -16.39 16.61 0.07
C ASP A 89 -15.79 15.72 1.18
N SER A 90 -14.91 14.78 0.83
CA SER A 90 -14.26 13.89 1.81
C SER A 90 -12.93 14.46 2.29
N PRO A 91 -12.51 14.18 3.54
CA PRO A 91 -11.16 14.50 3.96
C PRO A 91 -10.16 13.77 3.05
N SER A 92 -8.98 14.37 2.83
CA SER A 92 -7.91 13.69 2.12
C SER A 92 -7.59 12.34 2.77
N LEU A 93 -7.25 11.30 2.01
CA LEU A 93 -6.91 9.99 2.59
C LEU A 93 -5.82 10.11 3.67
N ARG A 94 -4.84 11.01 3.44
CA ARG A 94 -3.80 11.38 4.41
C ARG A 94 -4.35 11.60 5.82
N THR A 95 -5.45 12.32 5.94
CA THR A 95 -6.06 12.72 7.22
C THR A 95 -7.23 11.81 7.62
N ALA A 96 -7.74 11.01 6.68
CA ALA A 96 -8.90 10.14 6.90
C ALA A 96 -8.55 8.84 7.65
N VAL A 97 -7.26 8.46 7.69
CA VAL A 97 -6.76 7.28 8.42
C VAL A 97 -5.65 7.65 9.38
N SER A 98 -5.45 6.79 10.39
CA SER A 98 -4.28 6.82 11.25
C SER A 98 -3.16 6.00 10.61
N TRP A 99 -2.07 6.67 10.25
CA TRP A 99 -0.87 6.01 9.73
C TRP A 99 -0.04 5.48 10.91
N PRO A 100 0.16 4.16 11.04
CA PRO A 100 1.01 3.63 12.10
C PRO A 100 2.43 4.19 12.01
N ASP A 101 2.96 4.73 13.11
CA ASP A 101 4.33 5.28 13.17
C ASP A 101 5.40 4.23 12.83
N THR A 102 5.09 2.95 13.01
CA THR A 102 5.98 1.86 12.64
C THR A 102 6.09 1.66 11.12
N LEU A 103 5.13 2.13 10.31
CA LEU A 103 5.29 2.16 8.86
C LEU A 103 6.27 3.26 8.45
N GLN A 104 7.54 2.87 8.31
CA GLN A 104 8.64 3.81 8.12
C GLN A 104 8.68 4.47 6.74
N ASP A 105 8.02 3.86 5.74
CA ASP A 105 8.05 4.35 4.36
C ASP A 105 6.68 4.19 3.70
N VAL A 106 5.94 5.31 3.66
CA VAL A 106 4.65 5.39 2.99
C VAL A 106 4.75 6.42 1.88
N THR A 107 4.39 6.03 0.65
CA THR A 107 4.23 6.92 -0.50
C THR A 107 2.75 7.00 -0.84
N LEU A 108 2.11 8.13 -0.55
CA LEU A 108 0.72 8.38 -0.99
C LEU A 108 0.74 9.22 -2.26
N ILE A 109 0.08 8.73 -3.30
CA ILE A 109 -0.09 9.38 -4.60
C ILE A 109 -1.58 9.69 -4.78
N THR A 110 -1.94 10.96 -4.94
CA THR A 110 -3.32 11.34 -5.27
C THR A 110 -3.43 11.69 -6.75
N VAL A 111 -4.35 11.04 -7.46
CA VAL A 111 -4.71 11.30 -8.86
C VAL A 111 -6.06 12.02 -8.89
N SER A 112 -6.10 13.25 -9.40
CA SER A 112 -7.29 14.10 -9.42
C SER A 112 -8.37 13.58 -10.38
N ALA A 113 -9.63 14.01 -10.17
CA ALA A 113 -10.74 13.72 -11.07
C ALA A 113 -10.44 14.14 -12.53
N ASP A 114 -9.84 15.31 -12.73
CA ASP A 114 -9.47 15.83 -14.06
C ASP A 114 -8.44 14.93 -14.75
N ALA A 115 -7.44 14.46 -13.99
CA ALA A 115 -6.43 13.53 -14.45
C ALA A 115 -7.05 12.18 -14.85
N VAL A 116 -8.05 11.71 -14.09
CA VAL A 116 -8.81 10.50 -14.43
C VAL A 116 -9.69 10.72 -15.67
N ALA A 117 -10.36 11.87 -15.79
CA ALA A 117 -11.24 12.18 -16.92
C ALA A 117 -10.49 12.29 -18.25
N ALA A 118 -9.20 12.67 -18.22
CA ALA A 118 -8.32 12.70 -19.39
C ALA A 118 -7.90 11.30 -19.89
N LEU A 119 -8.21 10.23 -19.15
CA LEU A 119 -7.88 8.87 -19.55
C LEU A 119 -8.96 8.26 -20.45
N GLU A 120 -8.60 7.96 -21.70
CA GLU A 120 -9.44 7.18 -22.62
C GLU A 120 -9.30 5.66 -22.36
N CYS A 121 -9.45 5.20 -21.11
CA CYS A 121 -9.30 3.79 -20.79
C CYS A 121 -10.36 3.23 -19.83
N HIS A 122 -10.85 2.03 -20.13
CA HIS A 122 -11.67 1.24 -19.21
C HIS A 122 -10.75 0.45 -18.25
N GLY A 123 -11.20 0.21 -17.00
CA GLY A 123 -10.44 -0.61 -16.03
C GLY A 123 -9.44 0.18 -15.17
N HIS A 124 -9.92 1.28 -14.58
CA HIS A 124 -9.13 2.28 -13.84
C HIS A 124 -8.24 1.67 -12.75
N GLN A 125 -8.70 0.59 -12.10
CA GLN A 125 -7.95 -0.04 -11.02
C GLN A 125 -6.56 -0.54 -11.46
N TYR A 126 -6.48 -1.28 -12.57
CA TYR A 126 -5.19 -1.80 -13.04
C TYR A 126 -4.23 -0.68 -13.46
N LEU A 127 -4.79 0.43 -13.96
CA LEU A 127 -3.99 1.57 -14.32
C LEU A 127 -3.32 2.20 -13.10
N PHE A 128 -4.09 2.45 -12.03
CA PHE A 128 -3.56 3.06 -10.82
C PHE A 128 -2.58 2.12 -10.10
N MET A 129 -2.78 0.79 -10.18
CA MET A 129 -1.77 -0.18 -9.75
C MET A 129 -0.44 0.00 -10.52
N ASN A 130 -0.50 0.26 -11.83
CA ASN A 130 0.71 0.54 -12.62
C ASN A 130 1.38 1.87 -12.25
N ILE A 131 0.62 2.89 -11.85
CA ILE A 131 1.19 4.13 -11.31
C ILE A 131 1.96 3.83 -10.03
N GLY A 132 1.34 3.09 -9.10
CA GLY A 132 1.97 2.67 -7.85
C GLY A 132 3.24 1.84 -8.10
N ALA A 133 3.20 0.89 -9.04
CA ALA A 133 4.35 0.08 -9.41
C ALA A 133 5.51 0.90 -9.97
N ARG A 134 5.24 1.91 -10.82
CA ARG A 134 6.29 2.79 -11.35
C ARG A 134 6.89 3.73 -10.31
N ALA A 135 6.10 4.12 -9.30
CA ALA A 135 6.58 4.93 -8.20
C ALA A 135 7.33 4.11 -7.12
N SER A 136 7.17 2.78 -7.16
CA SER A 136 7.77 1.89 -6.18
C SER A 136 9.30 1.80 -6.33
N ARG A 137 9.98 1.57 -5.20
CA ARG A 137 11.44 1.55 -5.09
C ARG A 137 11.98 0.21 -4.59
N GLY A 138 11.11 -0.72 -4.23
CA GLY A 138 11.47 -2.03 -3.73
C GLY A 138 12.05 -2.92 -4.83
N ASP A 139 12.84 -3.91 -4.43
CA ASP A 139 13.35 -4.93 -5.36
C ASP A 139 12.22 -5.81 -5.93
N TYR A 140 11.12 -5.96 -5.19
CA TYR A 140 9.93 -6.71 -5.55
C TYR A 140 8.66 -5.89 -5.25
N VAL A 141 7.62 -6.11 -6.05
CA VAL A 141 6.30 -5.48 -5.86
C VAL A 141 5.26 -6.48 -5.40
N PHE A 142 4.48 -6.12 -4.39
CA PHE A 142 3.33 -6.85 -3.88
C PHE A 142 2.07 -6.03 -4.17
N VAL A 143 1.36 -6.36 -5.24
CA VAL A 143 0.14 -5.65 -5.65
C VAL A 143 -1.07 -6.28 -4.96
N THR A 144 -1.86 -5.49 -4.23
CA THR A 144 -2.99 -5.98 -3.45
C THR A 144 -4.09 -4.93 -3.32
N ASN A 145 -5.30 -5.37 -2.98
CA ASN A 145 -6.40 -4.45 -2.66
C ASN A 145 -6.20 -3.83 -1.27
N ALA A 146 -6.83 -2.67 -1.04
CA ALA A 146 -6.75 -1.91 0.21
C ALA A 146 -7.42 -2.61 1.41
N ASP A 147 -8.16 -3.68 1.18
CA ASP A 147 -8.88 -4.45 2.21
C ASP A 147 -8.38 -5.90 2.34
N VAL A 148 -7.33 -6.28 1.60
CA VAL A 148 -6.75 -7.63 1.64
C VAL A 148 -5.54 -7.64 2.54
N ILE A 149 -5.68 -8.29 3.70
CA ILE A 149 -4.65 -8.38 4.74
C ILE A 149 -3.65 -9.50 4.40
N PRO A 150 -2.35 -9.20 4.19
CA PRO A 150 -1.34 -10.24 4.04
C PRO A 150 -1.21 -11.04 5.34
N SER A 151 -1.34 -12.37 5.26
CA SER A 151 -1.24 -13.21 6.45
C SER A 151 0.17 -13.18 7.06
N ARG A 152 0.27 -13.46 8.36
CA ARG A 152 1.56 -13.60 9.04
C ARG A 152 2.46 -14.60 8.32
N ALA A 153 1.93 -15.77 7.93
CA ALA A 153 2.68 -16.81 7.25
C ALA A 153 3.21 -16.34 5.88
N LEU A 154 2.43 -15.56 5.14
CA LEU A 154 2.85 -14.99 3.87
C LEU A 154 4.01 -14.00 4.07
N ILE A 155 3.91 -13.07 5.00
CA ILE A 155 4.99 -12.12 5.29
C ILE A 155 6.25 -12.85 5.78
N ALA A 156 6.07 -13.86 6.64
CA ALA A 156 7.18 -14.70 7.10
C ALA A 156 7.91 -15.39 5.95
N ALA A 157 7.17 -15.90 4.96
CA ALA A 157 7.74 -16.51 3.77
C ALA A 157 8.48 -15.46 2.91
N LEU A 158 7.83 -14.33 2.62
CA LEU A 158 8.42 -13.26 1.80
C LEU A 158 9.68 -12.65 2.41
N ALA A 159 9.84 -12.69 3.73
CA ALA A 159 11.03 -12.24 4.43
C ALA A 159 12.20 -13.26 4.36
N GLN A 160 11.97 -14.50 3.92
CA GLN A 160 13.04 -15.51 3.83
C GLN A 160 14.02 -15.18 2.70
N PRO A 161 15.32 -15.10 3.00
CA PRO A 161 16.34 -14.91 1.97
C PRO A 161 16.28 -16.00 0.90
N GLY A 162 16.34 -15.59 -0.38
CA GLY A 162 16.38 -16.51 -1.51
C GLY A 162 15.03 -17.07 -1.98
N LEU A 163 13.92 -16.81 -1.27
CA LEU A 163 12.59 -17.21 -1.75
C LEU A 163 12.21 -16.46 -3.04
N LEU A 164 12.42 -15.14 -3.03
CA LEU A 164 12.08 -14.26 -4.14
C LEU A 164 13.19 -14.26 -5.19
N ARG A 165 12.80 -14.49 -6.45
CA ARG A 165 13.67 -14.49 -7.63
C ARG A 165 13.14 -13.52 -8.67
N ARG A 166 14.05 -12.81 -9.33
CA ARG A 166 13.74 -11.75 -10.30
C ARG A 166 13.09 -12.24 -11.61
N ASP A 167 13.19 -13.54 -11.89
CA ASP A 167 12.65 -14.20 -13.07
C ASP A 167 11.29 -14.88 -12.81
N CYS A 168 10.66 -14.60 -11.66
CA CYS A 168 9.44 -15.26 -11.21
C CYS A 168 8.33 -14.27 -10.89
N PHE A 169 7.09 -14.69 -11.19
CA PHE A 169 5.87 -14.07 -10.68
C PHE A 169 5.29 -14.96 -9.59
N TYR A 170 4.88 -14.36 -8.49
CA TYR A 170 4.31 -15.05 -7.34
C TYR A 170 2.83 -14.71 -7.22
N ARG A 171 2.03 -15.68 -6.78
CA ARG A 171 0.62 -15.51 -6.43
C ARG A 171 0.38 -16.16 -5.08
N ALA A 172 -0.38 -15.49 -4.24
CA ALA A 172 -0.95 -16.07 -3.03
C ALA A 172 -2.45 -16.26 -3.23
N ASP A 173 -3.00 -17.31 -2.61
CA ASP A 173 -4.45 -17.49 -2.59
C ASP A 173 -5.11 -16.48 -1.66
N ARG A 174 -6.21 -15.90 -2.13
CA ARG A 174 -7.07 -15.05 -1.31
C ARG A 174 -8.13 -15.93 -0.67
N VAL A 175 -8.19 -15.89 0.65
CA VAL A 175 -9.26 -16.51 1.42
C VAL A 175 -10.14 -15.41 1.96
N ASP A 176 -11.40 -15.41 1.52
CA ASP A 176 -12.40 -14.48 2.03
C ASP A 176 -12.87 -14.97 3.40
N VAL A 177 -12.73 -14.12 4.42
CA VAL A 177 -13.20 -14.44 5.77
C VAL A 177 -14.71 -14.22 5.81
N VAL A 178 -15.47 -15.31 5.73
CA VAL A 178 -16.93 -15.28 5.87
C VAL A 178 -17.27 -15.41 7.36
N GLY A 179 -17.57 -14.28 8.02
CA GLY A 179 -17.83 -14.25 9.47
C GLY A 179 -18.59 -13.00 9.91
N ALA A 180 -19.68 -13.21 10.66
CA ALA A 180 -20.78 -12.29 10.91
C ALA A 180 -20.40 -10.95 11.55
N HIS A 181 -20.93 -9.85 11.00
CA HIS A 181 -21.14 -8.62 11.77
C HIS A 181 -22.20 -8.86 12.85
N THR A 182 -21.83 -9.52 13.94
CA THR A 182 -22.62 -9.56 15.17
C THR A 182 -21.68 -9.54 16.38
N GLY A 183 -21.30 -8.36 16.83
CA GLY A 183 -20.71 -8.19 18.16
C GLY A 183 -19.62 -7.10 18.26
N PRO A 184 -19.58 -6.35 19.37
CA PRO A 184 -18.57 -5.33 19.61
C PRO A 184 -17.19 -5.98 19.80
N LEU A 185 -16.17 -5.26 19.35
CA LEU A 185 -14.74 -5.59 19.37
C LEU A 185 -14.32 -6.30 20.68
N GLY A 186 -14.02 -7.59 20.61
CA GLY A 186 -13.46 -8.31 21.76
C GLY A 186 -13.50 -9.82 21.66
N ALA A 187 -12.84 -10.43 20.67
CA ALA A 187 -12.51 -11.87 20.71
C ALA A 187 -11.47 -12.25 19.65
N TRP A 188 -10.23 -11.78 19.80
CA TRP A 188 -9.07 -12.42 19.15
C TRP A 188 -7.92 -12.49 20.16
N ALA A 189 -8.05 -13.42 21.10
CA ALA A 189 -6.98 -13.92 21.94
C ALA A 189 -7.28 -15.39 22.27
N ALA A 190 -6.79 -16.29 21.42
CA ALA A 190 -6.51 -17.70 21.70
C ALA A 190 -5.55 -18.22 20.62
#